data_AF-A0AA38LV15-F1
#
_entry.id   AF-A0AA38LV15-F1
#
_cell.length_a   1.000
_cell.length_b   1.000
_cell.length_c   1.000
_cell.angle_alpha   90.00
_cell.angle_beta   90.00
_cell.angle_gamma   90.00
#
_symmetry.space_group_name_H-M   'P 1'
#
loop_
_entity.id
_entity.type
_entity.pdbx_description
1 polymer ?
#
loop_
_entity_poly.entity_id
_entity_poly.type
_entity_poly.pdbx_seq_one_letter_code
_entity_poly.pdbx_strand_id
1 'polypeptide(L)'
;MQSASSQLASSPVYGSPSHPNPANRSIYPSQDQPYSQGRITYDGGKIEGGPTAGVRVRNWLMLIHFLFIAVDLVLTAIFTFNILFLSLHAAMLIAFLIYIPAAFAFTSRRRKTRFDHAGGEVAYLVVQQIGWLLSGIFATIQTITTSCTVPHRTGFGGNFHWVYTPARYCTFSAVNLGLSFGHFIFLVGWMTWIIMVVYRSSPGNPTKAFKISTGWLLRGWQG
;
A
#
# COMPACT_ATOMS: atom_id res chain seq x y z
N MET A 1 -28.90 -81.29 -4.53
CA MET A 1 -29.82 -81.75 -5.58
C MET A 1 -30.89 -80.68 -5.76
N GLN A 2 -31.14 -80.25 -7.00
CA GLN A 2 -32.18 -79.30 -7.44
C GLN A 2 -31.98 -77.86 -6.87
N SER A 3 -32.16 -76.75 -7.60
CA SER A 3 -33.00 -76.45 -8.74
C SER A 3 -32.40 -75.30 -9.56
N ALA A 4 -32.67 -75.33 -10.86
CA ALA A 4 -32.46 -74.26 -11.82
C ALA A 4 -33.31 -73.01 -11.50
N SER A 5 -32.90 -71.85 -12.02
CA SER A 5 -33.79 -70.83 -12.60
C SER A 5 -33.00 -69.81 -13.42
N SER A 6 -33.27 -69.86 -14.70
CA SER A 6 -32.94 -68.93 -15.78
C SER A 6 -33.48 -67.52 -15.53
N GLN A 7 -32.69 -66.49 -15.84
CA GLN A 7 -33.22 -65.20 -16.30
C GLN A 7 -32.45 -64.73 -17.54
N LEU A 8 -33.17 -64.72 -18.67
CA LEU A 8 -32.84 -63.92 -19.84
C LEU A 8 -32.94 -62.43 -19.46
N ALA A 9 -31.94 -61.64 -19.82
CA ALA A 9 -32.09 -60.19 -19.90
C ALA A 9 -31.41 -59.68 -21.19
N SER A 10 -32.28 -59.39 -22.15
CA SER A 10 -32.19 -58.43 -23.26
C SER A 10 -30.83 -57.77 -23.57
N SER A 11 -30.37 -58.00 -24.80
CA SER A 11 -29.36 -57.19 -25.48
C SER A 11 -29.75 -55.71 -25.50
N PRO A 12 -28.87 -54.77 -25.10
CA PRO A 12 -29.07 -53.36 -25.43
C PRO A 12 -28.87 -53.15 -26.93
N VAL A 13 -29.89 -52.53 -27.53
CA VAL A 13 -29.89 -51.98 -28.89
C VAL A 13 -28.75 -50.98 -29.02
N TYR A 14 -27.82 -51.23 -29.94
CA TYR A 14 -26.86 -50.23 -30.38
C TYR A 14 -27.60 -49.09 -31.08
N GLY A 15 -27.87 -48.01 -30.35
CA GLY A 15 -28.28 -46.74 -30.93
C GLY A 15 -27.12 -46.17 -31.75
N SER A 16 -27.38 -45.91 -33.03
CA SER A 16 -26.48 -45.11 -33.87
C SER A 16 -26.20 -43.77 -33.19
N PRO A 17 -24.95 -43.28 -33.18
CA PRO A 17 -24.66 -41.90 -32.80
C PRO A 17 -25.40 -40.97 -33.76
N SER A 18 -26.48 -40.35 -33.28
CA SER A 18 -27.03 -39.19 -33.95
C SER A 18 -25.98 -38.09 -33.85
N HIS A 19 -25.54 -37.59 -35.00
CA HIS A 19 -24.67 -36.44 -35.08
C HIS A 19 -25.23 -35.31 -34.20
N PRO A 20 -24.40 -34.66 -33.36
CA PRO A 20 -24.84 -33.49 -32.61
C PRO A 20 -25.27 -32.42 -33.61
N ASN A 21 -26.55 -32.08 -33.54
CA ASN A 21 -27.12 -30.92 -34.22
C ASN A 21 -26.36 -29.67 -33.73
N PRO A 22 -25.63 -28.94 -34.60
CA PRO A 22 -24.84 -27.77 -34.20
C PRO A 22 -25.70 -26.56 -33.78
N ALA A 23 -27.02 -26.69 -33.72
CA ALA A 23 -27.93 -25.59 -33.45
C ALA A 23 -28.21 -25.31 -31.95
N ASN A 24 -27.73 -26.13 -31.02
CA ASN A 24 -27.96 -25.90 -29.58
C ASN A 24 -26.65 -25.59 -28.85
N ARG A 25 -26.05 -24.45 -29.20
CA ARG A 25 -25.09 -23.78 -28.30
C ARG A 25 -25.87 -23.34 -27.07
N SER A 26 -25.75 -24.12 -26.01
CA SER A 26 -25.85 -23.59 -24.66
C SER A 26 -24.99 -22.33 -24.60
N ILE A 27 -25.68 -21.21 -24.43
CA ILE A 27 -25.08 -19.90 -24.19
C ILE A 27 -24.50 -19.97 -22.78
N TYR A 28 -23.34 -20.59 -22.66
CA TYR A 28 -22.41 -20.15 -21.63
C TYR A 28 -22.04 -18.72 -22.00
N PRO A 29 -22.29 -17.72 -21.12
CA PRO A 29 -21.77 -16.39 -21.37
C PRO A 29 -20.25 -16.54 -21.49
N SER A 30 -19.75 -16.29 -22.71
CA SER A 30 -18.33 -16.12 -22.97
C SER A 30 -17.78 -15.18 -21.89
N GLN A 31 -16.80 -15.67 -21.14
CA GLN A 31 -16.05 -14.93 -20.13
C GLN A 31 -15.22 -13.78 -20.76
N ASP A 32 -15.32 -13.61 -22.09
CA ASP A 32 -14.68 -12.58 -22.88
C ASP A 32 -15.68 -11.53 -23.41
N GLN A 33 -16.91 -11.49 -22.87
CA GLN A 33 -17.74 -10.30 -23.03
C GLN A 33 -17.03 -9.16 -22.27
N PRO A 34 -16.50 -8.12 -22.95
CA PRO A 34 -16.08 -6.92 -22.25
C PRO A 34 -17.30 -6.46 -21.50
N TYR A 35 -17.21 -6.44 -20.17
CA TYR A 35 -18.19 -5.83 -19.29
C TYR A 35 -18.61 -4.56 -20.01
N SER A 36 -19.89 -4.47 -20.39
CA SER A 36 -20.52 -3.24 -20.83
C SER A 36 -20.52 -2.32 -19.62
N GLN A 37 -19.32 -1.84 -19.30
CA GLN A 37 -19.02 -0.66 -18.54
C GLN A 37 -20.06 0.33 -19.02
N GLY A 38 -20.94 0.76 -18.13
CA GLY A 38 -21.73 1.95 -18.37
C GLY A 38 -20.72 2.99 -18.81
N ARG A 39 -20.63 3.19 -20.13
CA ARG A 39 -19.65 4.04 -20.74
C ARG A 39 -20.16 5.40 -20.32
N ILE A 40 -19.63 5.92 -19.20
CA ILE A 40 -19.44 7.34 -19.11
C ILE A 40 -18.47 7.59 -20.27
N THR A 41 -19.06 7.81 -21.43
CA THR A 41 -18.41 8.38 -22.59
C THR A 41 -17.97 9.72 -22.06
N TYR A 42 -16.76 9.76 -21.52
CA TYR A 42 -15.97 10.96 -21.51
C TYR A 42 -15.78 11.28 -23.00
N ASP A 43 -16.79 11.92 -23.59
CA ASP A 43 -16.56 12.77 -24.74
C ASP A 43 -15.33 13.59 -24.39
N GLY A 44 -14.37 13.66 -25.29
CA GLY A 44 -13.10 14.37 -25.12
C GLY A 44 -13.23 15.86 -24.80
N GLY A 45 -14.41 16.32 -24.37
CA GLY A 45 -14.63 17.54 -23.62
C GLY A 45 -13.63 17.64 -22.49
N LYS A 46 -12.75 18.64 -22.62
CA LYS A 46 -11.96 19.19 -21.52
C LYS A 46 -12.82 19.17 -20.25
N ILE A 47 -12.41 18.39 -19.27
CA ILE A 47 -12.81 18.67 -17.89
C ILE A 47 -12.08 19.98 -17.58
N GLU A 48 -12.72 21.13 -17.85
CA GLU A 48 -12.17 22.46 -17.54
C GLU A 48 -12.16 22.73 -16.02
N GLY A 49 -12.55 21.75 -15.20
CA GLY A 49 -12.34 21.75 -13.76
C GLY A 49 -10.94 21.26 -13.39
N GLY A 50 -10.27 21.99 -12.49
CA GLY A 50 -9.01 21.59 -11.87
C GLY A 50 -9.05 20.21 -11.17
N PRO A 51 -7.97 19.81 -10.48
CA PRO A 51 -7.90 18.50 -9.84
C PRO A 51 -9.09 18.26 -8.90
N THR A 52 -9.71 17.08 -9.00
CA THR A 52 -10.82 16.68 -8.13
C THR A 52 -10.40 16.74 -6.66
N ALA A 53 -11.36 16.88 -5.74
CA ALA A 53 -11.07 16.93 -4.30
C ALA A 53 -10.19 15.75 -3.85
N GLY A 54 -10.46 14.53 -4.33
CA GLY A 54 -9.65 13.35 -4.01
C GLY A 54 -8.19 13.45 -4.48
N VAL A 55 -7.95 13.94 -5.69
CA VAL A 55 -6.57 14.14 -6.20
C VAL A 55 -5.83 15.21 -5.39
N ARG A 56 -6.53 16.29 -4.99
CA ARG A 56 -5.94 17.31 -4.10
C ARG A 56 -5.55 16.73 -2.75
N VAL A 57 -6.43 15.93 -2.13
CA VAL A 57 -6.14 15.25 -0.86
C VAL A 57 -4.91 14.34 -0.99
N ARG A 58 -4.85 13.51 -2.04
CA ARG A 58 -3.68 12.65 -2.30
C ARG A 58 -2.38 13.45 -2.40
N ASN A 59 -2.38 14.56 -3.15
CA ASN A 59 -1.20 15.41 -3.29
C ASN A 59 -0.77 16.03 -1.95
N TRP A 60 -1.74 16.46 -1.12
CA TRP A 60 -1.45 16.94 0.23
C TRP A 60 -0.86 15.84 1.13
N LEU A 61 -1.38 14.62 1.06
CA LEU A 61 -0.83 13.48 1.81
C LEU A 61 0.61 13.18 1.38
N MET A 62 0.90 13.23 0.08
CA MET A 62 2.28 13.09 -0.44
C MET A 62 3.21 14.18 0.07
N LEU A 63 2.76 15.43 0.10
CA LEU A 63 3.54 16.56 0.62
C LEU A 63 3.80 16.43 2.12
N ILE A 64 2.76 16.11 2.91
CA ILE A 64 2.89 15.88 4.34
C ILE A 64 3.86 14.74 4.61
N HIS A 65 3.77 13.64 3.86
CA HIS A 65 4.70 12.52 3.95
C HIS A 65 6.15 12.94 3.71
N PHE A 66 6.39 13.74 2.67
CA PHE A 66 7.72 14.29 2.38
C PHE A 66 8.25 15.14 3.53
N LEU A 67 7.40 16.03 4.09
CA LEU A 67 7.78 16.88 5.20
C LEU A 67 8.16 16.05 6.44
N PHE A 68 7.41 15.00 6.76
CA PHE A 68 7.79 14.08 7.84
C PHE A 68 9.16 13.44 7.60
N ILE A 69 9.40 12.88 6.41
CA ILE A 69 10.71 12.27 6.06
C ILE A 69 11.83 13.31 6.21
N ALA A 70 11.65 14.51 5.66
CA ALA A 70 12.67 15.55 5.65
C ALA A 70 12.98 16.06 7.06
N VAL A 71 11.95 16.32 7.87
CA VAL A 71 12.13 16.75 9.26
C VAL A 71 12.83 15.68 10.07
N ASP A 72 12.41 14.41 9.98
CA ASP A 72 13.06 13.34 10.73
C ASP A 72 14.52 13.14 10.32
N LEU A 73 14.80 13.18 9.02
CA LEU A 73 16.16 13.03 8.50
C LEU A 73 17.07 14.18 9.00
N VAL A 74 16.58 15.42 9.02
CA VAL A 74 17.31 16.58 9.55
C VAL A 74 17.51 16.45 11.06
N LEU A 75 16.48 16.09 11.82
CA LEU A 75 16.58 15.91 13.27
C LEU A 75 17.58 14.80 13.62
N THR A 76 17.48 13.66 12.94
CA THR A 76 18.38 12.52 13.09
C THR A 76 19.83 12.90 12.72
N ALA A 77 20.03 13.62 11.62
CA ALA A 77 21.36 14.02 11.16
C ALA A 77 22.02 15.03 12.11
N ILE A 78 21.28 15.98 12.66
CA ILE A 78 21.85 17.07 13.49
C ILE A 78 21.99 16.65 14.95
N PHE A 79 21.02 15.93 15.50
CA PHE A 79 20.92 15.74 16.97
C PHE A 79 21.30 14.34 17.44
N THR A 80 21.15 13.33 16.58
CA THR A 80 21.36 11.94 16.98
C THR A 80 22.65 11.37 16.40
N PHE A 81 23.03 11.77 15.17
CA PHE A 81 24.18 11.25 14.42
C PHE A 81 24.26 9.70 14.42
N ASN A 82 23.12 9.03 14.55
CA ASN A 82 23.05 7.58 14.60
C ASN A 82 22.96 7.05 13.17
N ILE A 83 24.05 6.41 12.70
CA ILE A 83 24.19 5.90 11.33
C ILE A 83 23.07 4.91 10.97
N LEU A 84 22.59 4.10 11.93
CA LEU A 84 21.50 3.15 11.67
C LEU A 84 20.18 3.88 11.41
N PHE A 85 19.85 4.89 12.20
CA PHE A 85 18.67 5.72 11.95
C PHE A 85 18.79 6.52 10.66
N LEU A 86 19.97 7.10 10.41
CA LEU A 86 20.20 7.89 9.22
C LEU A 86 20.05 7.03 7.96
N SER A 87 20.60 5.81 7.97
CA SER A 87 20.47 4.89 6.84
C SER A 87 19.04 4.39 6.63
N LEU A 88 18.29 4.12 7.71
CA LEU A 88 16.87 3.77 7.63
C LEU A 88 16.03 4.88 6.99
N HIS A 89 16.16 6.12 7.48
CA HIS A 89 15.41 7.26 6.93
C HIS A 89 15.86 7.63 5.51
N ALA A 90 17.16 7.51 5.21
CA ALA A 90 17.66 7.68 3.84
C ALA A 90 17.07 6.63 2.88
N ALA A 91 16.96 5.36 3.30
CA ALA A 91 16.31 4.32 2.50
C ALA A 91 14.82 4.63 2.26
N MET A 92 14.11 5.13 3.28
CA MET A 92 12.71 5.56 3.13
C MET A 92 12.57 6.77 2.20
N LEU A 93 13.49 7.73 2.27
CA LEU A 93 13.56 8.86 1.33
C LEU A 93 13.82 8.40 -0.10
N ILE A 94 14.75 7.46 -0.31
CA ILE A 94 15.02 6.88 -1.65
C ILE A 94 13.75 6.20 -2.19
N ALA A 95 13.07 5.39 -1.38
CA ALA A 95 11.82 4.76 -1.78
C ALA A 95 10.74 5.80 -2.16
N PHE A 96 10.63 6.89 -1.40
CA PHE A 96 9.77 8.03 -1.73
C PHE A 96 10.14 8.65 -3.08
N LEU A 97 11.43 8.94 -3.31
CA LEU A 97 11.91 9.59 -4.54
C LEU A 97 11.78 8.71 -5.78
N ILE A 98 11.79 7.39 -5.63
CA ILE A 98 11.51 6.46 -6.73
C ILE A 98 10.01 6.46 -7.07
N TYR A 99 9.16 6.38 -6.05
CA TYR A 99 7.73 6.17 -6.24
C TYR A 99 6.95 7.45 -6.57
N ILE A 100 7.12 8.50 -5.77
CA ILE A 100 6.23 9.68 -5.78
C ILE A 100 6.37 10.57 -7.02
N PRO A 101 7.59 10.92 -7.49
CA PRO A 101 7.74 11.66 -8.74
C PRO A 101 7.10 10.93 -9.93
N ALA A 102 7.24 9.60 -9.98
CA ALA A 102 6.60 8.77 -11.01
C ALA A 102 5.05 8.82 -10.89
N ALA A 103 4.51 8.61 -9.69
CA ALA A 103 3.07 8.67 -9.44
C ALA A 103 2.47 10.04 -9.81
N PHE A 104 3.15 11.14 -9.49
CA PHE A 104 2.71 12.50 -9.81
C PHE A 104 2.76 12.79 -11.32
N ALA A 105 3.87 12.44 -11.98
CA ALA A 105 4.04 12.63 -13.42
C ALA A 105 3.00 11.83 -14.23
N PHE A 106 2.63 10.63 -13.79
CA PHE A 106 1.63 9.82 -14.48
C PHE A 106 0.18 10.25 -14.15
N THR A 107 -0.08 10.69 -12.93
CA THR A 107 -1.39 11.22 -12.52
C THR A 107 -1.77 12.46 -13.34
N SER A 108 -0.81 13.37 -13.58
CA SER A 108 -1.00 14.59 -14.37
C SER A 108 -1.18 14.32 -15.87
N ARG A 109 -0.41 13.37 -16.42
CA ARG A 109 -0.46 13.02 -17.86
C ARG A 109 -1.60 12.07 -18.24
N ARG A 110 -2.41 11.61 -17.27
CA ARG A 110 -3.53 10.68 -17.45
C ARG A 110 -3.18 9.37 -18.20
N ARG A 111 -1.90 8.96 -18.18
CA ARG A 111 -1.46 7.72 -18.86
C ARG A 111 -1.71 6.50 -17.99
N LYS A 112 -2.17 5.40 -18.61
CA LYS A 112 -2.25 4.09 -17.94
C LYS A 112 -0.83 3.56 -17.74
N THR A 113 -0.34 3.52 -16.51
CA THR A 113 0.98 2.98 -16.18
C THR A 113 0.89 2.12 -14.93
N ARG A 114 1.76 1.11 -14.85
CA ARG A 114 1.83 0.21 -13.68
C ARG A 114 2.25 0.91 -12.38
N PHE A 115 2.86 2.09 -12.47
CA PHE A 115 3.39 2.82 -11.31
C PHE A 115 2.32 3.56 -10.51
N ASP A 116 1.22 4.00 -11.15
CA ASP A 116 0.17 4.79 -10.50
C ASP A 116 -1.05 3.94 -10.11
N HIS A 117 -0.96 2.61 -10.10
CA HIS A 117 -2.10 1.77 -9.72
C HIS A 117 -2.32 1.79 -8.19
N ALA A 118 -3.57 1.70 -7.74
CA ALA A 118 -3.91 1.70 -6.32
C ALA A 118 -3.22 0.59 -5.53
N GLY A 119 -3.04 -0.59 -6.12
CA GLY A 119 -2.25 -1.66 -5.50
C GLY A 119 -0.78 -1.31 -5.34
N GLY A 120 -0.21 -0.55 -6.27
CA GLY A 120 1.16 -0.03 -6.17
C GLY A 120 1.30 1.01 -5.06
N GLU A 121 0.31 1.89 -4.89
CA GLU A 121 0.28 2.85 -3.78
C GLU A 121 0.16 2.18 -2.43
N VAL A 122 -0.72 1.18 -2.29
CA VAL A 122 -0.83 0.38 -1.06
C VAL A 122 0.48 -0.36 -0.77
N ALA A 123 1.11 -0.99 -1.78
CA ALA A 123 2.39 -1.67 -1.59
C ALA A 123 3.50 -0.70 -1.12
N TYR A 124 3.57 0.48 -1.73
CA TYR A 124 4.48 1.55 -1.29
C TYR A 124 4.22 1.96 0.16
N LEU A 125 2.95 2.19 0.53
CA LEU A 125 2.57 2.57 1.89
C LEU A 125 2.90 1.48 2.90
N VAL A 126 2.82 0.19 2.54
CA VAL A 126 3.24 -0.92 3.42
C VAL A 126 4.74 -0.88 3.67
N VAL A 127 5.55 -0.68 2.63
CA VAL A 127 7.02 -0.58 2.78
C VAL A 127 7.39 0.59 3.68
N GLN A 128 6.76 1.76 3.46
CA GLN A 128 6.97 2.93 4.32
C GLN A 128 6.53 2.64 5.76
N GLN A 129 5.34 2.07 5.99
CA GLN A 129 4.86 1.71 7.33
C GLN A 129 5.84 0.82 8.09
N ILE A 130 6.41 -0.20 7.44
CA ILE A 130 7.42 -1.06 8.06
C ILE A 130 8.64 -0.23 8.46
N GLY A 131 9.14 0.65 7.58
CA GLY A 131 10.26 1.53 7.90
C GLY A 131 10.00 2.46 9.08
N TRP A 132 8.83 3.09 9.14
CA TRP A 132 8.44 4.01 10.21
C TRP A 132 8.16 3.29 11.54
N LEU A 133 7.61 2.07 11.48
CA LEU A 133 7.47 1.23 12.66
C LEU A 133 8.83 0.82 13.24
N LEU A 134 9.77 0.39 12.38
CA LEU A 134 11.13 0.07 12.81
C LEU A 134 11.83 1.29 13.41
N SER A 135 11.67 2.46 12.80
CA SER A 135 12.17 3.74 13.32
C SER A 135 11.63 4.01 14.73
N GLY A 136 10.31 3.86 14.95
CA GLY A 136 9.69 4.04 16.27
C GLY A 136 10.17 3.02 17.31
N ILE A 137 10.37 1.76 16.93
CA ILE A 137 10.92 0.72 17.81
C ILE A 137 12.35 1.07 18.21
N PHE A 138 13.21 1.45 17.27
CA PHE A 138 14.57 1.86 17.60
C PHE A 138 14.58 3.11 18.48
N ALA A 139 13.68 4.07 18.24
CA ALA A 139 13.59 5.28 19.06
C ALA A 139 13.13 4.95 20.48
N THR A 140 12.24 3.97 20.62
CA THR A 140 11.80 3.44 21.92
C THR A 140 12.98 2.81 22.66
N ILE A 141 13.72 1.92 22.00
CA ILE A 141 14.89 1.26 22.59
C ILE A 141 15.89 2.31 23.06
N GLN A 142 16.24 3.27 22.20
CA GLN A 142 17.20 4.32 22.53
C GLN A 142 16.72 5.20 23.70
N THR A 143 15.43 5.54 23.74
CA THR A 143 14.85 6.34 24.81
C THR A 143 14.88 5.59 26.15
N ILE A 144 14.66 4.27 26.14
CA ILE A 144 14.67 3.44 27.36
C ILE A 144 16.10 3.17 27.85
N THR A 145 17.03 2.89 26.94
CA THR A 145 18.42 2.56 27.30
C THR A 145 19.23 3.79 27.72
N THR A 146 18.82 4.98 27.27
CA THR A 146 19.47 6.23 27.66
C THR A 146 18.82 6.78 28.91
N SER A 147 19.48 6.63 30.07
CA SER A 147 19.00 7.24 31.30
C SER A 147 19.10 8.77 31.21
N CYS A 148 17.95 9.41 31.05
CA CYS A 148 17.79 10.86 30.98
C CYS A 148 17.76 11.55 32.36
N THR A 149 17.73 10.74 33.42
CA THR A 149 17.56 11.19 34.81
C THR A 149 18.64 10.66 35.74
N VAL A 150 19.41 9.64 35.32
CA VAL A 150 20.44 9.00 36.15
C VAL A 150 21.81 9.25 35.53
N PRO A 151 22.77 9.85 36.25
CA PRO A 151 24.13 9.97 35.76
C PRO A 151 24.69 8.57 35.50
N HIS A 152 25.34 8.37 34.36
CA HIS A 152 26.00 7.11 34.04
C HIS A 152 27.51 7.24 34.26
N ARG A 153 28.13 6.14 34.65
CA ARG A 153 29.54 6.10 35.03
C ARG A 153 30.38 5.79 33.79
N THR A 154 31.21 6.74 33.35
CA THR A 154 32.13 6.56 32.21
C THR A 154 33.58 6.60 32.68
N GLY A 155 34.43 5.74 32.15
CA GLY A 155 35.85 5.69 32.54
C GLY A 155 36.56 4.43 32.06
N PHE A 156 37.85 4.54 31.78
CA PHE A 156 38.73 3.44 31.43
C PHE A 156 39.93 3.44 32.38
N GLY A 157 40.33 2.28 32.90
CA GLY A 157 41.49 2.17 33.80
C GLY A 157 41.28 2.70 35.23
N GLY A 158 40.10 2.47 35.83
CA GLY A 158 39.86 2.75 37.26
C GLY A 158 39.45 4.19 37.61
N ASN A 159 39.66 5.15 36.70
CA ASN A 159 39.16 6.52 36.85
C ASN A 159 37.78 6.65 36.24
N PHE A 160 36.76 6.59 37.09
CA PHE A 160 35.37 6.75 36.70
C PHE A 160 34.85 8.14 37.05
N HIS A 161 34.19 8.78 36.10
CA HIS A 161 33.49 10.05 36.29
C HIS A 161 31.99 9.86 35.95
N TRP A 162 31.16 10.63 36.65
CA TRP A 162 29.71 10.64 36.41
C TRP A 162 29.42 11.63 35.29
N VAL A 163 28.83 11.15 34.19
CA VAL A 163 28.41 11.98 33.07
C VAL A 163 26.90 11.97 33.00
N TYR A 164 26.33 13.17 32.85
CA TYR A 164 24.91 13.32 32.55
C TYR A 164 24.73 13.30 31.04
N THR A 165 23.78 12.49 30.56
CA THR A 165 23.32 12.61 29.18
C THR A 165 22.78 14.01 28.97
N PRO A 166 23.17 14.75 27.90
CA PRO A 166 22.66 16.08 27.66
C PRO A 166 21.13 16.06 27.58
N ALA A 167 20.43 16.89 28.36
CA ALA A 167 18.97 16.96 28.37
C ALA A 167 18.36 17.11 26.95
N ARG A 168 19.09 17.79 26.06
CA ARG A 168 18.76 17.93 24.64
C ARG A 168 18.59 16.57 23.94
N TYR A 169 19.50 15.62 24.14
CA TYR A 169 19.44 14.30 23.51
C TYR A 169 18.16 13.56 23.88
N CYS A 170 17.77 13.62 25.15
CA CYS A 170 16.56 13.01 25.67
C CYS A 170 15.29 13.60 25.07
N THR A 171 15.22 14.93 25.00
CA THR A 171 14.11 15.62 24.33
C THR A 171 14.02 15.22 22.86
N PHE A 172 15.14 15.19 22.14
CA PHE A 172 15.15 14.81 20.72
C PHE A 172 14.78 13.34 20.51
N SER A 173 15.22 12.43 21.38
CA SER A 173 14.83 11.02 21.32
C SER A 173 13.31 10.85 21.49
N ALA A 174 12.71 11.58 22.44
CA ALA A 174 11.26 11.58 22.63
C ALA A 174 10.49 12.22 21.46
N VAL A 175 11.04 13.29 20.85
CA VAL A 175 10.47 13.92 19.66
C VAL A 175 10.53 12.95 18.47
N ASN A 176 11.67 12.32 18.20
CA ASN A 176 11.80 11.33 17.13
C ASN A 176 10.85 10.15 17.35
N LEU A 177 10.74 9.64 18.59
CA LEU A 177 9.77 8.61 18.94
C LEU A 177 8.34 9.00 18.55
N GLY A 178 7.92 10.20 18.96
CA GLY A 178 6.61 10.74 18.63
C GLY A 178 6.41 10.94 17.12
N LEU A 179 7.45 11.42 16.42
CA LEU A 179 7.42 11.64 14.98
C LEU A 179 7.28 10.31 14.23
N SER A 180 8.06 9.29 14.59
CA SER A 180 8.04 7.98 13.94
C SER A 180 6.67 7.30 14.07
N PHE A 181 6.11 7.25 15.28
CA PHE A 181 4.80 6.64 15.50
C PHE A 181 3.65 7.48 14.93
N GLY A 182 3.72 8.81 15.06
CA GLY A 182 2.74 9.71 14.46
C GLY A 182 2.70 9.57 12.94
N HIS A 183 3.87 9.43 12.31
CA HIS A 183 3.97 9.22 10.88
C HIS A 183 3.50 7.83 10.45
N PHE A 184 3.82 6.79 11.23
CA PHE A 184 3.25 5.46 11.03
C PHE A 184 1.71 5.48 11.02
N ILE A 185 1.08 6.12 12.02
CA ILE A 185 -0.39 6.27 12.11
C ILE A 185 -0.93 7.04 10.90
N PHE A 186 -0.26 8.11 10.49
CA PHE A 186 -0.62 8.87 9.29
C PHE A 186 -0.66 7.97 8.04
N LEU A 187 0.36 7.12 7.85
CA LEU A 187 0.44 6.21 6.70
C LEU A 187 -0.65 5.13 6.74
N VAL A 188 -0.98 4.61 7.93
CA VAL A 188 -2.14 3.70 8.11
C VAL A 188 -3.43 4.40 7.68
N GLY A 189 -3.63 5.65 8.11
CA GLY A 189 -4.81 6.44 7.73
C GLY A 189 -4.91 6.65 6.22
N TRP A 190 -3.80 7.01 5.56
CA TRP A 190 -3.75 7.14 4.10
C TRP A 190 -4.04 5.80 3.41
N MET A 191 -3.41 4.71 3.84
CA MET A 191 -3.63 3.38 3.25
C MET A 191 -5.10 2.95 3.38
N THR A 192 -5.69 3.09 4.56
CA THR A 192 -7.11 2.78 4.80
C THR A 192 -8.01 3.62 3.91
N TRP A 193 -7.71 4.90 3.71
CA TRP A 193 -8.46 5.75 2.79
C TRP A 193 -8.40 5.26 1.33
N ILE A 194 -7.22 4.89 0.82
CA ILE A 194 -7.10 4.32 -0.55
C ILE A 194 -7.88 3.03 -0.67
N ILE A 195 -7.78 2.14 0.31
CA ILE A 195 -8.52 0.88 0.33
C ILE A 195 -10.03 1.16 0.29
N MET A 196 -10.54 2.08 1.12
CA MET A 196 -11.96 2.47 1.09
C MET A 196 -12.39 3.00 -0.28
N VAL A 197 -11.56 3.81 -0.93
CA VAL A 197 -11.84 4.31 -2.30
C VAL A 197 -11.93 3.14 -3.29
N VAL A 198 -11.02 2.17 -3.22
CA VAL A 198 -11.03 0.98 -4.08
C VAL A 198 -12.31 0.16 -3.88
N TYR A 199 -12.67 -0.13 -2.63
CA TYR A 199 -13.88 -0.92 -2.32
C TYR A 199 -15.17 -0.21 -2.72
N ARG A 200 -15.25 1.12 -2.55
CA ARG A 200 -16.41 1.90 -2.99
C ARG A 200 -16.54 1.96 -4.51
N SER A 201 -15.42 1.96 -5.23
CA SER A 201 -15.41 2.10 -6.70
C SER A 201 -15.70 0.79 -7.43
N SER A 202 -15.53 -0.37 -6.77
CA SER A 202 -15.81 -1.70 -7.35
C SER A 202 -16.27 -2.70 -6.27
N PRO A 203 -17.53 -2.61 -5.81
CA PRO A 203 -18.05 -3.43 -4.71
C PRO A 203 -18.03 -4.94 -4.98
N GLY A 204 -18.13 -5.34 -6.25
CA GLY A 204 -18.16 -6.76 -6.67
C GLY A 204 -16.80 -7.34 -7.07
N ASN A 205 -15.78 -6.50 -7.32
CA ASN A 205 -14.48 -6.98 -7.77
C ASN A 205 -13.33 -6.01 -7.39
N PRO A 206 -12.93 -5.96 -6.10
CA PRO A 206 -11.91 -5.04 -5.63
C PRO A 206 -10.53 -5.33 -6.24
N THR A 207 -10.23 -6.59 -6.57
CA THR A 207 -8.93 -6.98 -7.17
C THR A 207 -8.71 -6.36 -8.55
N LYS A 208 -9.78 -6.18 -9.35
CA LYS A 208 -9.71 -5.39 -10.59
C LYS A 208 -9.42 -3.92 -10.30
N ALA A 209 -10.07 -3.33 -9.30
CA ALA A 209 -9.90 -1.92 -8.95
C ALA A 209 -8.48 -1.58 -8.44
N PHE A 210 -7.80 -2.51 -7.75
CA PHE A 210 -6.39 -2.32 -7.37
C PHE A 210 -5.43 -2.20 -8.57
N LYS A 211 -5.84 -2.66 -9.77
CA LYS A 211 -5.06 -2.50 -11.01
C LYS A 211 -5.35 -1.19 -11.74
N ILE A 212 -6.24 -0.35 -11.21
CA ILE A 212 -6.62 0.93 -11.80
C ILE A 212 -5.75 2.03 -11.19
N SER A 213 -5.47 3.05 -12.00
CA SER A 213 -4.74 4.23 -11.51
C SER A 213 -5.48 4.87 -10.33
N THR A 214 -4.77 5.14 -9.23
CA THR A 214 -5.34 5.82 -8.06
C THR A 214 -5.91 7.18 -8.47
N GLY A 215 -5.20 7.92 -9.32
CA GLY A 215 -5.69 9.20 -9.84
C GLY A 215 -7.00 9.08 -10.61
N TRP A 216 -7.24 7.96 -11.30
CA TRP A 216 -8.53 7.69 -11.95
C TRP A 216 -9.63 7.35 -10.96
N LEU A 217 -9.37 6.50 -9.96
CA LEU A 217 -10.32 6.16 -8.91
C LEU A 217 -10.77 7.43 -8.14
N LEU A 218 -9.82 8.29 -7.80
CA LEU A 218 -10.08 9.55 -7.08
C LEU A 218 -10.82 10.62 -7.91
N ARG A 219 -10.97 10.41 -9.21
CA ARG A 219 -11.80 11.25 -10.09
C ARG A 219 -13.23 10.73 -10.21
N GLY A 220 -13.61 9.71 -9.43
CA GLY A 220 -14.96 9.15 -9.44
C GLY A 220 -15.17 8.13 -10.55
N TRP A 221 -14.13 7.40 -10.95
CA TRP A 221 -14.31 6.27 -11.85
C TRP A 221 -15.24 5.24 -11.19
N GLN A 222 -16.35 4.93 -11.87
CA GLN A 222 -17.27 3.86 -11.52
C GLN A 222 -17.10 2.77 -12.60
N GLY A 223 -16.73 1.57 -12.16
CA GLY A 223 -16.42 0.43 -13.02
C GLY A 223 -17.62 -0.39 -13.41
#